data_AF-A0A7S1B3D6-F1
#
_entry.id   AF-A0A7S1B3D6-F1
#
_cell.length_a   1.000
_cell.length_b   1.000
_cell.length_c   1.000
_cell.angle_alpha   90.00
_cell.angle_beta   90.00
_cell.angle_gamma   90.00
#
_symmetry.space_group_name_H-M   'P 1'
#
loop_
_entity.id
_entity.type
_entity.pdbx_description
1 polymer ?
#
loop_
_entity_poly.entity_id
_entity_poly.type
_entity_poly.pdbx_seq_one_letter_code
_entity_poly.pdbx_strand_id
1 'polypeptide(L)'
;KLLITSLDRPEAPSVFSPAEDPNAGHAGPATAVDWNSQVAHIVASAGGDGSCIVWDLRQKKPWCEMREAGRCALSAACWNPTEGLHIVTASSDDGSPDVKLWDLRASTTVPLGT
;
A
#
# COMPACT_ATOMS: atom_id res chain seq x y z
N LYS A 1 4.39 -9.39 -6.99
CA LYS A 1 5.20 -9.81 -5.83
C LYS A 1 6.00 -8.61 -5.33
N LEU A 2 5.87 -8.26 -4.05
CA LEU A 2 6.60 -7.16 -3.42
C LEU A 2 7.83 -7.73 -2.68
N LEU A 3 8.97 -7.04 -2.75
CA LEU A 3 10.21 -7.44 -2.09
C LEU A 3 10.83 -6.21 -1.42
N ILE A 4 11.44 -6.41 -0.26
CA ILE A 4 12.20 -5.38 0.44
C ILE A 4 13.68 -5.75 0.34
N THR A 5 14.48 -4.81 -0.12
CA THR A 5 15.93 -4.96 -0.22
C THR A 5 16.58 -4.00 0.77
N SER A 6 17.21 -4.54 1.81
CA SER A 6 18.05 -3.72 2.71
C SER A 6 19.42 -3.51 2.07
N LEU A 7 19.83 -2.25 2.06
CA LEU A 7 21.13 -1.77 1.59
C LEU A 7 22.05 -1.36 2.75
N ASP A 8 21.79 -1.87 3.97
CA ASP A 8 22.67 -1.64 5.12
C ASP A 8 24.11 -2.12 4.85
N ARG A 9 24.24 -3.13 3.98
CA ARG A 9 25.50 -3.59 3.36
C ARG A 9 25.34 -3.61 1.83
N PRO A 10 25.68 -2.52 1.12
CA PRO A 10 25.46 -2.42 -0.33
C PRO A 10 26.18 -3.49 -1.16
N GLU A 11 27.31 -4.00 -0.67
CA GLU A 11 28.09 -5.08 -1.28
C GLU A 11 27.45 -6.46 -1.15
N ALA A 12 26.55 -6.63 -0.18
CA ALA A 12 25.85 -7.88 0.11
C ALA A 12 24.40 -7.57 0.55
N PRO A 13 23.56 -7.06 -0.37
CA PRO A 13 22.21 -6.65 -0.03
C PRO A 13 21.40 -7.84 0.43
N SER A 14 20.55 -7.61 1.44
CA SER A 14 19.65 -8.64 1.94
C SER A 14 18.25 -8.41 1.39
N VAL A 15 17.58 -9.47 0.97
CA VAL A 15 16.23 -9.42 0.38
C VAL A 15 15.28 -10.21 1.27
N PHE A 16 14.15 -9.59 1.62
CA PHE A 16 13.09 -10.25 2.39
C PHE A 16 11.70 -9.88 1.87
N SER A 17 10.74 -10.75 2.16
CA SER A 17 9.33 -10.49 1.88
C SER A 17 8.74 -9.59 2.97
N PRO A 18 7.86 -8.63 2.62
CA PRO A 18 7.17 -7.80 3.61
C PRO A 18 6.18 -8.60 4.47
N ALA A 19 5.83 -9.82 4.05
CA ALA A 19 5.04 -10.77 4.82
C ALA A 19 5.66 -12.19 4.82
N GLU A 20 5.50 -12.92 5.92
CA GLU A 20 5.92 -14.33 6.01
C GLU A 20 4.97 -15.27 5.25
N ASP A 21 3.67 -14.96 5.23
CA ASP A 21 2.69 -15.70 4.46
C ASP A 21 2.89 -15.43 2.95
N PRO A 22 3.20 -16.45 2.12
CA PRO A 22 3.37 -16.27 0.68
C PRO A 22 2.09 -15.84 -0.05
N ASN A 23 0.91 -16.00 0.56
CA ASN A 23 -0.37 -15.56 0.01
C ASN A 23 -0.75 -14.14 0.46
N ALA A 24 0.00 -13.54 1.39
CA ALA A 24 -0.20 -12.16 1.80
C ALA A 24 0.37 -11.22 0.72
N GLY A 25 -0.50 -10.78 -0.20
CA GLY A 25 -0.12 -9.99 -1.37
C GLY A 25 -1.30 -9.65 -2.28
N HIS A 26 -1.04 -8.76 -3.24
CA HIS A 26 -1.99 -8.46 -4.30
C HIS A 26 -2.28 -9.69 -5.15
N ALA A 27 -3.55 -9.84 -5.55
CA ALA A 27 -3.96 -10.85 -6.55
C ALA A 27 -3.57 -10.46 -7.99
N GLY A 28 -3.04 -9.25 -8.18
CA GLY A 28 -2.58 -8.70 -9.45
C GLY A 28 -1.19 -8.05 -9.35
N PRO A 29 -0.73 -7.37 -10.42
CA PRO A 29 0.52 -6.61 -10.38
C PRO A 29 0.44 -5.48 -9.35
N ALA A 30 1.53 -5.25 -8.62
CA ALA A 30 1.67 -4.03 -7.83
C ALA A 30 1.95 -2.87 -8.79
N THR A 31 1.17 -1.80 -8.69
CA THR A 31 1.18 -0.66 -9.61
C THR A 31 1.89 0.54 -9.03
N ALA A 32 1.86 0.71 -7.71
CA ALA A 32 2.57 1.76 -6.99
C ALA A 32 3.03 1.28 -5.62
N VAL A 33 4.04 1.95 -5.08
CA VAL A 33 4.52 1.77 -3.71
C VAL A 33 4.86 3.13 -3.13
N ASP A 34 4.61 3.33 -1.84
CA ASP A 34 5.02 4.54 -1.15
C ASP A 34 5.35 4.26 0.33
N TRP A 35 6.38 4.94 0.83
CA TRP A 35 6.87 4.75 2.18
C TRP A 35 6.24 5.77 3.12
N ASN A 36 5.82 5.34 4.30
CA ASN A 36 5.26 6.26 5.28
C ASN A 36 6.36 7.19 5.81
N SER A 37 6.14 8.51 5.68
CA SER A 37 7.09 9.55 6.08
C SER A 37 7.23 9.73 7.60
N GLN A 38 6.20 9.33 8.36
CA GLN A 38 6.15 9.44 9.82
C GLN A 38 6.60 8.16 10.51
N VAL A 39 6.46 7.00 9.84
CA VAL A 39 6.73 5.68 10.43
C VAL A 39 7.57 4.82 9.47
N ALA A 40 8.88 4.81 9.70
CA ALA A 40 9.87 4.22 8.79
C ALA A 40 9.73 2.71 8.49
N HIS A 41 8.94 1.95 9.25
CA HIS A 41 8.72 0.51 8.99
C HIS A 41 7.37 0.22 8.32
N ILE A 42 6.62 1.27 7.95
CA ILE A 42 5.33 1.15 7.28
C ILE A 42 5.49 1.53 5.81
N VAL A 43 5.01 0.65 4.94
CA VAL A 43 5.01 0.83 3.48
C VAL A 43 3.61 0.55 2.97
N ALA A 44 3.16 1.30 1.97
CA ALA A 44 1.94 1.00 1.23
C ALA A 44 2.27 0.50 -0.17
N SER A 45 1.46 -0.42 -0.69
CA SER A 45 1.47 -0.80 -2.10
C SER A 45 0.07 -0.78 -2.68
N ALA A 46 -0.06 -0.28 -3.91
CA ALA A 46 -1.29 -0.33 -4.68
C ALA A 46 -1.25 -1.49 -5.68
N GLY A 47 -2.40 -2.07 -5.98
CA GLY A 47 -2.52 -3.22 -6.88
C GLY A 47 -3.51 -3.03 -8.01
N GLY A 48 -3.25 -3.75 -9.11
CA GLY A 48 -4.19 -3.89 -10.23
C GLY A 48 -5.44 -4.69 -9.89
N ASP A 49 -5.50 -5.32 -8.71
CA ASP A 49 -6.69 -5.98 -8.14
C ASP A 49 -7.63 -5.01 -7.39
N GLY A 50 -7.30 -3.72 -7.39
CA GLY A 50 -8.04 -2.64 -6.76
C GLY A 50 -7.93 -2.60 -5.25
N SER A 51 -6.87 -3.19 -4.70
CA SER A 51 -6.53 -3.08 -3.29
C SER A 51 -5.31 -2.21 -3.09
N CYS A 52 -5.24 -1.54 -1.94
CA CYS A 52 -4.01 -0.97 -1.43
C CYS A 52 -3.68 -1.63 -0.09
N ILE A 53 -2.52 -2.27 0.01
CA ILE A 53 -2.09 -3.01 1.20
C ILE A 53 -1.05 -2.18 1.93
N VAL A 54 -1.26 -2.01 3.23
CA VAL A 54 -0.27 -1.41 4.13
C VAL A 54 0.47 -2.52 4.85
N TRP A 55 1.79 -2.45 4.83
CA TRP A 55 2.72 -3.45 5.34
C TRP A 55 3.41 -2.94 6.60
N ASP A 56 3.48 -3.78 7.62
CA ASP A 56 4.40 -3.58 8.75
C ASP A 56 5.63 -4.47 8.56
N LEU A 57 6.75 -3.85 8.21
CA LEU A 57 8.01 -4.56 7.93
C LEU A 57 8.68 -5.14 9.18
N ARG A 58 8.36 -4.63 10.38
CA ARG A 58 8.85 -5.21 11.65
C ARG A 58 8.08 -6.46 12.01
N GLN A 59 6.76 -6.42 11.83
CA GLN A 59 5.88 -7.55 12.10
C GLN A 59 5.85 -8.57 10.96
N LYS A 60 6.41 -8.23 9.78
CA LYS A 60 6.43 -9.06 8.57
C LYS A 60 5.04 -9.58 8.24
N LYS A 61 4.06 -8.68 8.18
CA LYS A 61 2.68 -8.99 7.79
C LYS A 61 1.98 -7.75 7.22
N PRO A 62 0.88 -7.92 6.45
CA PRO A 62 -0.04 -6.84 6.17
C PRO A 62 -0.58 -6.28 7.50
N TRP A 63 -0.53 -4.96 7.66
CA TRP A 63 -1.21 -4.27 8.74
C TRP A 63 -2.69 -4.09 8.42
N CYS A 64 -3.01 -3.64 7.20
CA CYS A 64 -4.38 -3.56 6.71
C CYS A 64 -4.43 -3.58 5.18
N GLU A 65 -5.62 -3.88 4.64
CA GLU A 65 -5.94 -3.78 3.21
C GLU A 65 -7.09 -2.79 3.03
N MET A 66 -6.88 -1.80 2.19
CA MET A 66 -7.90 -0.86 1.74
C MET A 66 -8.51 -1.35 0.45
N ARG A 67 -9.83 -1.53 0.45
CA ARG A 67 -10.56 -2.02 -0.71
C ARG A 67 -12.00 -1.55 -0.71
N GLU A 68 -12.46 -1.10 -1.86
CA GLU A 68 -13.86 -0.70 -2.06
C GLU A 68 -14.63 -1.71 -2.92
N ALA A 69 -15.96 -1.69 -2.78
CA ALA A 69 -16.90 -2.36 -3.68
C ALA A 69 -16.84 -1.70 -5.07
N GLY A 70 -16.21 -2.38 -6.04
CA GLY A 70 -16.06 -1.85 -7.41
C GLY A 70 -14.79 -2.30 -8.12
N ARG A 71 -13.79 -2.81 -7.39
CA ARG A 71 -12.53 -3.41 -7.92
C ARG A 71 -12.01 -2.74 -9.19
N CYS A 72 -11.71 -1.44 -9.13
CA CYS A 72 -10.92 -0.80 -10.16
C CYS A 72 -9.43 -0.90 -9.83
N ALA A 73 -8.58 -1.14 -10.83
CA ALA A 73 -7.13 -1.10 -10.66
C ALA A 73 -6.69 0.27 -10.14
N LEU A 74 -5.74 0.29 -9.21
CA LEU A 74 -5.18 1.54 -8.70
C LEU A 74 -3.95 1.96 -9.52
N SER A 75 -3.83 3.25 -9.81
CA SER A 75 -2.70 3.84 -10.55
C SER A 75 -1.64 4.41 -9.61
N ALA A 76 -2.06 4.89 -8.43
CA ALA A 76 -1.16 5.49 -7.45
C ALA A 76 -1.65 5.28 -6.01
N ALA A 77 -0.71 5.30 -5.06
CA ALA A 77 -0.94 5.44 -3.63
C ALA A 77 0.11 6.38 -3.05
N CYS A 78 -0.29 7.29 -2.15
CA CYS A 78 0.59 8.29 -1.55
C CYS A 78 0.22 8.55 -0.09
N TRP A 79 1.17 8.39 0.82
CA TRP A 79 1.02 8.75 2.22
C TRP A 79 0.92 10.26 2.40
N ASN A 80 0.08 10.69 3.32
CA ASN A 80 0.11 12.07 3.76
C ASN A 80 1.45 12.35 4.47
N PRO A 81 2.19 13.40 4.07
CA PRO A 81 3.50 13.71 4.65
C PRO A 81 3.44 14.20 6.10
N THR A 82 2.29 14.68 6.57
CA THR A 82 2.11 15.24 7.92
C THR A 82 1.21 14.38 8.82
N GLU A 83 0.28 13.61 8.24
CA GLU A 83 -0.64 12.74 8.97
C GLU A 83 -0.36 11.26 8.67
N GLY A 84 0.42 10.59 9.53
CA GLY A 84 0.95 9.24 9.27
C GLY A 84 -0.08 8.11 9.14
N LEU A 85 -1.38 8.39 9.26
CA LEU A 85 -2.48 7.43 9.07
C LEU A 85 -3.42 7.82 7.95
N HIS A 86 -3.07 8.85 7.18
CA HIS A 86 -3.79 9.24 5.99
C HIS A 86 -3.03 8.79 4.75
N ILE A 87 -3.78 8.25 3.79
CA ILE A 87 -3.24 7.81 2.51
C ILE A 87 -4.25 8.14 1.42
N VAL A 88 -3.74 8.53 0.25
CA VAL A 88 -4.54 8.80 -0.94
C VAL A 88 -4.32 7.68 -1.94
N THR A 89 -5.38 7.22 -2.60
CA THR A 89 -5.30 6.27 -3.73
C THR A 89 -5.98 6.85 -4.95
N ALA A 90 -5.45 6.60 -6.15
CA ALA A 90 -6.06 7.00 -7.41
C ALA A 90 -6.45 5.78 -8.26
N SER A 91 -7.61 5.83 -8.90
CA SER A 91 -8.05 4.82 -9.87
C SER A 91 -7.27 4.93 -11.19
N SER A 92 -7.19 3.81 -11.91
CA SER A 92 -6.66 3.71 -13.27
C SER A 92 -7.76 3.77 -14.35
N ASP A 93 -9.03 3.93 -13.95
CA ASP A 93 -10.15 4.01 -14.90
C ASP A 93 -10.34 5.44 -15.42
N ASP A 94 -10.03 5.65 -16.71
CA ASP A 94 -10.21 6.93 -17.39
C ASP A 94 -11.70 7.28 -17.63
N GLY A 95 -12.60 6.29 -17.62
CA GLY A 95 -14.03 6.49 -17.80
C GLY A 95 -14.73 7.02 -16.54
N SER A 96 -14.22 6.65 -15.37
CA SER A 96 -14.64 7.16 -14.07
C SER A 96 -13.45 7.34 -13.13
N PRO A 97 -12.61 8.36 -13.37
CA PRO A 97 -11.43 8.59 -12.54
C PRO A 97 -11.86 9.07 -11.16
N ASP A 98 -11.30 8.46 -10.13
CA ASP A 98 -11.51 8.85 -8.74
C ASP A 98 -10.20 8.90 -7.96
N VAL A 99 -10.21 9.72 -6.91
CA VAL A 99 -9.11 9.86 -5.96
C VAL A 99 -9.71 9.80 -4.57
N LYS A 100 -9.23 8.89 -3.74
CA LYS A 100 -9.82 8.62 -2.42
C LYS A 100 -8.84 8.95 -1.32
N LEU A 101 -9.30 9.69 -0.32
CA LEU A 101 -8.58 9.89 0.93
C LEU A 101 -9.05 8.85 1.95
N TRP A 102 -8.11 8.15 2.56
CA TRP A 102 -8.37 7.15 3.59
C TRP A 102 -7.79 7.61 4.91
N ASP A 103 -8.51 7.36 6.00
CA ASP A 103 -7.98 7.41 7.36
C ASP A 103 -8.02 6.02 7.96
N LEU A 104 -6.82 5.47 8.16
CA LEU A 104 -6.61 4.11 8.63
C LEU A 104 -7.05 3.89 10.08
N ARG A 105 -7.36 4.96 10.84
CA ARG A 105 -8.03 4.85 12.15
C ARG A 105 -9.53 4.61 12.02
N ALA A 106 -10.14 5.20 11.00
CA ALA A 106 -11.59 5.26 10.86
C ALA A 106 -12.12 4.04 10.11
N SER A 107 -11.56 3.73 8.94
CA SER A 107 -12.01 2.61 8.12
C SER A 107 -10.98 2.23 7.05
N THR A 108 -10.97 0.94 6.71
CA THR A 108 -10.21 0.40 5.56
C THR A 108 -11.13 0.00 4.41
N THR A 109 -12.44 0.22 4.52
CA THR A 109 -13.43 -0.13 3.50
C THR A 109 -14.26 1.06 3.04
N VAL A 110 -14.15 2.19 3.73
CA VAL A 110 -14.85 3.44 3.42
C VAL A 110 -13.85 4.59 3.45
N PRO A 111 -13.63 5.31 2.33
CA PRO A 111 -12.77 6.48 2.32
C PRO A 111 -13.41 7.65 3.09
N LEU A 112 -12.59 8.56 3.60
CA LEU A 112 -13.04 9.82 4.18
C LEU A 112 -13.65 10.77 3.13
N GLY A 113 -13.18 10.68 1.87
CA GLY A 113 -13.64 11.53 0.78
C GLY A 113 -13.19 11.02 -0.59
N THR A 114 -13.87 11.50 -1.63
CA THR A 114 -13.69 11.22 -3.07
C THR A 114 -13.65 12.50 -3.87
#